data_AF-A0A3C0RCT6-F1
#
_entry.id   AF-A0A3C0RCT6-F1
#
_cell.length_a   1.000
_cell.length_b   1.000
_cell.length_c   1.000
_cell.angle_alpha   90.00
_cell.angle_beta   90.00
_cell.angle_gamma   90.00
#
_symmetry.space_group_name_H-M   'P 1'
#
loop_
_entity.id
_entity.type
_entity.pdbx_description
1 polymer ?
#
loop_
_entity_poly.entity_id
_entity_poly.type
_entity_poly.pdbx_seq_one_letter_code
_entity_poly.pdbx_strand_id
1 'polypeptide(L)'
;MLPQALQDRLASLPQLDLAALNALHASGEQVTSIRRNLFKQPEAYSFSFDAPVPWCAHAAYLPERPFFTFDPLLHAGAYYVQDASSMCIWTALTQVVKETKGLKVLDLCAAPGGKTTLLADYFHDGVLVANEVIRSRAAILVENITKWGAGHVIVTNNDPADFTSLENYFDVMLVDAPCSGSGLFRKDPDAVNEWSPEHVQLCSQRQQRILGDALPALKPGGILLYA
;
A
#
# COMPACT_ATOMS: atom_id res chain seq x y z
N MET A 1 0.98 20.92 -13.10
CA MET A 1 1.36 21.82 -11.98
C MET A 1 0.45 21.53 -10.80
N LEU A 2 0.92 21.72 -9.56
CA LEU A 2 0.11 21.49 -8.37
C LEU A 2 -1.05 22.50 -8.28
N PRO A 3 -2.25 22.10 -7.82
CA PRO A 3 -3.38 23.01 -7.59
C PRO A 3 -3.00 24.16 -6.65
N GLN A 4 -3.42 25.39 -6.94
CA GLN A 4 -3.07 26.56 -6.11
C GLN A 4 -3.55 26.40 -4.66
N ALA A 5 -4.79 25.91 -4.47
CA ALA A 5 -5.32 25.68 -3.13
C ALA A 5 -4.50 24.64 -2.33
N LEU A 6 -3.88 23.67 -3.01
CA LEU A 6 -2.94 22.73 -2.36
C LEU A 6 -1.65 23.45 -1.97
N GLN A 7 -1.08 24.25 -2.88
CA GLN A 7 0.14 25.01 -2.62
C GLN A 7 -0.04 25.97 -1.43
N ASP A 8 -1.17 26.67 -1.35
CA ASP A 8 -1.48 27.60 -0.24
C ASP A 8 -1.51 26.86 1.11
N ARG A 9 -2.07 25.64 1.14
CA ARG A 9 -2.06 24.80 2.34
C ARG A 9 -0.66 24.30 2.68
N LEU A 10 0.08 23.82 1.69
CA LEU A 10 1.43 23.31 1.87
C LEU A 10 2.41 24.41 2.34
N ALA A 11 2.26 25.64 1.84
CA ALA A 11 3.05 26.80 2.26
C ALA A 11 2.90 27.14 3.75
N SER A 12 1.80 26.73 4.38
CA SER A 12 1.56 26.93 5.81
C SER A 12 2.28 25.92 6.71
N LEU A 13 2.89 24.87 6.13
CA LEU A 13 3.57 23.81 6.88
C LEU A 13 5.04 24.19 7.13
N PRO A 14 5.48 24.38 8.39
CA PRO A 14 6.77 25.01 8.71
C PRO A 14 8.01 24.17 8.33
N GLN A 15 7.86 22.87 8.08
CA GLN A 15 8.96 21.97 7.73
C GLN A 15 9.00 21.60 6.24
N LEU A 16 8.09 22.14 5.43
CA LEU A 16 7.98 21.79 4.03
C LEU A 16 8.67 22.82 3.14
N ASP A 17 9.67 22.38 2.38
CA ASP A 17 10.25 23.18 1.31
C ASP A 17 9.37 23.10 0.04
N LEU A 18 8.47 24.08 -0.10
CA LEU A 18 7.56 24.15 -1.25
C LEU A 18 8.30 24.38 -2.57
N ALA A 19 9.44 25.10 -2.56
CA ALA A 19 10.22 25.36 -3.76
C ALA A 19 10.85 24.05 -4.28
N ALA A 20 11.44 23.26 -3.38
CA ALA A 20 11.96 21.94 -3.71
C ALA A 20 10.86 20.99 -4.20
N LEU A 21 9.69 20.99 -3.54
CA LEU A 21 8.55 20.17 -3.96
C LEU A 21 8.07 20.52 -5.38
N ASN A 22 7.95 21.81 -5.68
CA ASN A 22 7.55 22.29 -7.01
C ASN A 22 8.60 21.95 -8.07
N ALA A 23 9.89 22.11 -7.76
CA ALA A 23 10.98 21.72 -8.66
C ALA A 23 10.95 20.21 -8.97
N LEU A 24 10.67 19.37 -7.97
CA LEU A 24 10.55 17.92 -8.15
C LEU A 24 9.33 17.51 -9.00
N HIS A 25 8.23 18.24 -8.91
CA HIS A 25 7.09 18.02 -9.81
C HIS A 25 7.38 18.49 -11.23
N ALA A 26 8.14 19.58 -11.39
CA ALA A 26 8.51 20.13 -12.69
C ALA A 26 9.58 19.32 -13.42
N SER A 27 10.45 18.59 -12.70
CA SER A 27 11.51 17.78 -13.32
C SER A 27 10.95 16.61 -14.15
N GLY A 28 9.73 16.16 -13.86
CA GLY A 28 9.15 14.96 -14.48
C GLY A 28 9.83 13.66 -14.07
N GLU A 29 10.77 13.70 -13.11
CA GLU A 29 11.51 12.55 -12.67
C GLU A 29 10.58 11.52 -12.02
N GLN A 30 10.60 10.30 -12.55
CA GLN A 30 9.85 9.17 -12.03
C GLN A 30 10.80 8.16 -11.39
N VAL A 31 10.50 7.80 -10.15
CA VAL A 31 11.23 6.78 -9.42
C VAL A 31 10.50 5.45 -9.56
N THR A 32 11.23 4.41 -10.00
CA THR A 32 10.71 3.05 -10.10
C THR A 32 11.35 2.19 -9.02
N SER A 33 10.51 1.43 -8.33
CA SER A 33 10.94 0.47 -7.31
C SER A 33 10.11 -0.80 -7.39
N ILE A 34 10.71 -1.88 -6.89
CA ILE A 34 10.05 -3.18 -6.74
C ILE A 34 10.32 -3.72 -5.34
N ARG A 35 9.42 -4.58 -4.87
CA ARG A 35 9.64 -5.42 -3.68
C ARG A 35 9.76 -6.88 -4.12
N ARG A 36 10.84 -7.54 -3.75
CA ARG A 36 11.08 -8.96 -4.05
C ARG A 36 10.22 -9.83 -3.15
N ASN A 37 9.76 -10.97 -3.67
CA ASN A 37 9.06 -12.00 -2.90
C ASN A 37 10.08 -12.82 -2.11
N LEU A 38 9.87 -12.91 -0.79
CA LEU A 38 10.77 -13.63 0.11
C LEU A 38 10.86 -15.12 -0.17
N PHE A 39 9.81 -15.73 -0.71
CA PHE A 39 9.67 -17.16 -0.92
C PHE A 39 9.88 -17.60 -2.38
N LYS A 40 10.02 -16.65 -3.32
CA LYS A 40 10.23 -16.91 -4.75
C LYS A 40 11.45 -16.16 -5.25
N GLN A 41 12.64 -16.68 -4.94
CA GLN A 41 13.91 -16.04 -5.27
C GLN A 41 14.51 -16.65 -6.55
N PRO A 42 14.37 -16.00 -7.73
CA PRO A 42 15.01 -16.49 -8.94
C PRO A 42 16.52 -16.29 -8.87
N GLU A 43 17.26 -17.08 -9.64
CA GLU A 43 18.72 -16.98 -9.75
C GLU A 43 19.17 -15.68 -10.40
N ALA A 44 18.36 -15.13 -11.31
CA ALA A 44 18.65 -13.92 -12.05
C ALA A 44 17.37 -13.10 -12.32
N TYR A 45 17.53 -11.78 -12.45
CA TYR A 45 16.50 -10.84 -12.89
C TYR A 45 16.85 -10.31 -14.27
N SER A 46 15.84 -9.97 -15.07
CA SER A 46 16.03 -9.41 -16.41
C SER A 46 16.42 -7.92 -16.41
N PHE A 47 16.56 -7.31 -15.23
CA PHE A 47 16.91 -5.90 -15.04
C PHE A 47 17.89 -5.75 -13.87
N SER A 48 18.64 -4.65 -13.89
CA SER A 48 19.60 -4.29 -12.83
C SER A 48 18.93 -3.53 -11.69
N PHE A 49 19.53 -3.60 -10.51
CA PHE A 49 19.16 -2.80 -9.34
C PHE A 49 20.08 -1.59 -9.23
N ASP A 50 19.52 -0.43 -8.91
CA ASP A 50 20.28 0.81 -8.70
C ASP A 50 20.71 0.95 -7.22
N ALA A 51 19.73 1.09 -6.32
CA ALA A 51 19.97 1.23 -4.90
C ALA A 51 18.92 0.48 -4.06
N PRO A 52 19.25 0.01 -2.84
CA PRO A 52 18.26 -0.55 -1.93
C PRO A 52 17.28 0.52 -1.43
N VAL A 53 16.04 0.13 -1.11
CA VAL A 53 15.09 1.01 -0.41
C VAL A 53 15.42 1.00 1.09
N PRO A 54 15.78 2.14 1.71
CA PRO A 54 16.34 2.15 3.08
C PRO A 54 15.42 1.58 4.18
N TRP A 55 14.10 1.66 3.97
CA TRP A 55 13.08 1.23 4.93
C TRP A 55 12.40 -0.09 4.55
N CYS A 56 12.92 -0.83 3.56
CA CYS A 56 12.44 -2.16 3.21
C CYS A 56 13.58 -3.00 2.60
N ALA A 57 14.14 -3.92 3.39
CA ALA A 57 15.31 -4.72 3.02
C ALA A 57 15.11 -5.56 1.74
N HIS A 58 13.87 -5.93 1.43
CA HIS A 58 13.54 -6.75 0.27
C HIS A 58 13.20 -5.93 -0.98
N ALA A 59 13.35 -4.60 -0.93
CA ALA A 59 13.04 -3.71 -2.03
C ALA A 59 14.27 -2.98 -2.58
N ALA A 60 14.17 -2.59 -3.84
CA ALA A 60 15.21 -1.87 -4.56
C ALA A 60 14.60 -0.90 -5.57
N TYR A 61 15.31 0.20 -5.79
CA TYR A 61 15.12 1.11 -6.91
C TYR A 61 15.73 0.51 -8.17
N LEU A 62 15.13 0.84 -9.30
CA LEU A 62 15.62 0.47 -10.62
C LEU A 62 16.17 1.71 -11.34
N PRO A 63 17.25 1.58 -12.13
CA PRO A 63 17.81 2.71 -12.87
C PRO A 63 16.85 3.24 -13.95
N GLU A 64 15.96 2.38 -14.43
CA GLU A 64 14.90 2.71 -15.38
C GLU A 64 13.68 1.82 -15.16
N ARG A 65 12.56 2.18 -15.79
CA ARG A 65 11.30 1.40 -15.72
C ARG A 65 11.24 0.40 -16.88
N PRO A 66 11.47 -0.90 -16.66
CA PRO A 66 11.33 -1.89 -17.72
C PRO A 66 9.84 -2.15 -18.05
N PHE A 67 9.60 -2.81 -19.18
CA PHE A 67 8.29 -3.36 -19.53
C PHE A 67 8.00 -4.61 -18.69
N PHE A 68 7.59 -4.40 -17.44
CA PHE A 68 7.35 -5.49 -16.47
C PHE A 68 6.39 -6.56 -16.99
N THR A 69 5.40 -6.20 -17.82
CA THR A 69 4.41 -7.14 -18.36
C THR A 69 5.02 -8.20 -19.29
N PHE A 70 6.20 -7.96 -19.87
CA PHE A 70 6.92 -8.93 -20.69
C PHE A 70 7.88 -9.81 -19.89
N ASP A 71 8.08 -9.53 -18.61
CA ASP A 71 8.95 -10.31 -17.75
C ASP A 71 8.20 -11.51 -17.14
N PRO A 72 8.62 -12.76 -17.42
CA PRO A 72 8.04 -13.95 -16.80
C PRO A 72 8.08 -13.93 -15.27
N LEU A 73 9.08 -13.27 -14.66
CA LEU A 73 9.23 -13.20 -13.21
C LEU A 73 8.11 -12.39 -12.53
N LEU A 74 7.54 -11.40 -13.22
CA LEU A 74 6.35 -10.70 -12.74
C LEU A 74 5.17 -11.68 -12.63
N HIS A 75 4.95 -12.47 -13.69
CA HIS A 75 3.85 -13.43 -13.75
C HIS A 75 4.03 -14.61 -12.80
N ALA A 76 5.27 -14.99 -12.52
CA ALA A 76 5.62 -15.98 -11.50
C ALA A 76 5.47 -15.44 -10.07
N GLY A 77 5.28 -14.12 -9.89
CA GLY A 77 5.17 -13.45 -8.60
C GLY A 77 6.49 -13.36 -7.83
N ALA A 78 7.63 -13.30 -8.53
CA ALA A 78 8.95 -13.16 -7.92
C ALA A 78 9.20 -11.76 -7.33
N TYR A 79 8.46 -10.76 -7.79
CA TYR A 79 8.45 -9.41 -7.24
C TYR A 79 7.13 -8.70 -7.49
N TYR A 80 6.91 -7.61 -6.77
CA TYR A 80 5.77 -6.71 -6.93
C TYR A 80 6.29 -5.31 -7.28
N VAL A 81 5.72 -4.70 -8.33
CA VAL A 81 6.02 -3.30 -8.68
C VAL A 81 5.22 -2.40 -7.74
N GLN A 82 5.91 -1.78 -6.78
CA GLN A 82 5.28 -0.99 -5.71
C GLN A 82 6.07 0.30 -5.51
N ASP A 83 5.40 1.37 -5.13
CA ASP A 83 6.09 2.59 -4.73
C ASP A 83 6.87 2.39 -3.43
N ALA A 84 8.11 2.88 -3.39
CA ALA A 84 8.96 2.76 -2.21
C ALA A 84 8.28 3.32 -0.96
N SER A 85 7.58 4.46 -1.03
CA SER A 85 6.91 5.04 0.15
C SER A 85 5.89 4.08 0.78
N SER A 86 5.15 3.31 -0.04
CA SER A 86 4.18 2.33 0.45
C SER A 86 4.83 1.15 1.19
N MET A 87 6.13 0.94 1.04
CA MET A 87 6.87 -0.12 1.72
C MET A 87 7.28 0.26 3.15
N CYS A 88 7.08 1.52 3.57
CA CYS A 88 7.37 1.97 4.94
C CYS A 88 6.60 1.17 6.01
N ILE A 89 5.48 0.56 5.61
CA ILE A 89 4.70 -0.38 6.42
C ILE A 89 5.58 -1.49 7.00
N TRP A 90 6.57 -2.00 6.24
CA TRP A 90 7.51 -2.99 6.76
C TRP A 90 8.26 -2.47 7.99
N THR A 91 8.86 -1.28 7.88
CA THR A 91 9.58 -0.67 8.99
C THR A 91 8.66 -0.38 10.17
N ALA A 92 7.46 0.16 9.92
CA ALA A 92 6.48 0.39 10.97
C ALA A 92 6.17 -0.91 11.74
N LEU A 93 5.87 -2.00 11.02
CA LEU A 93 5.60 -3.32 11.61
C LEU A 93 6.78 -3.84 12.44
N THR A 94 8.02 -3.74 11.94
CA THR A 94 9.20 -4.20 12.70
C THR A 94 9.42 -3.45 14.02
N GLN A 95 8.91 -2.24 14.16
CA GLN A 95 9.05 -1.45 15.38
C GLN A 95 7.95 -1.76 16.40
N VAL A 96 6.75 -2.12 15.94
CA VAL A 96 5.56 -2.25 16.80
C VAL A 96 5.14 -3.70 17.05
N VAL A 97 5.44 -4.63 16.15
CA VAL A 97 5.08 -6.04 16.26
C VAL A 97 6.27 -6.84 16.80
N LYS A 98 6.11 -7.42 18.00
CA LYS A 98 7.18 -8.18 18.67
C LYS A 98 7.24 -9.66 18.29
N GLU A 99 6.07 -10.26 18.08
CA GLU A 99 5.88 -11.67 17.70
C GLU A 99 4.90 -11.71 16.54
N THR A 100 5.15 -12.55 15.55
CA THR A 100 4.34 -12.63 14.33
C THR A 100 3.56 -13.94 14.24
N LYS A 101 3.95 -14.95 15.02
CA LYS A 101 3.38 -16.28 14.99
C LYS A 101 1.92 -16.32 15.43
N GLY A 102 1.09 -16.96 14.63
CA GLY A 102 -0.33 -17.20 14.85
C GLY A 102 -1.20 -15.94 14.78
N LEU A 103 -0.67 -14.79 14.35
CA LEU A 103 -1.43 -13.54 14.34
C LEU A 103 -2.51 -13.54 13.26
N LYS A 104 -3.64 -12.92 13.59
CA LYS A 104 -4.74 -12.66 12.67
C LYS A 104 -4.64 -11.22 12.19
N VAL A 105 -4.46 -11.06 10.89
CA VAL A 105 -4.19 -9.76 10.27
C VAL A 105 -5.31 -9.41 9.31
N LEU A 106 -5.72 -8.14 9.30
CA LEU A 106 -6.69 -7.60 8.35
C LEU A 106 -6.04 -6.49 7.52
N ASP A 107 -6.05 -6.64 6.19
CA ASP A 107 -5.84 -5.56 5.24
C ASP A 107 -7.22 -5.15 4.69
N LEU A 108 -7.75 -4.02 5.17
CA LEU A 108 -9.16 -3.69 4.97
C LEU A 108 -9.48 -3.12 3.57
N CYS A 109 -8.49 -2.48 2.94
CA CYS A 109 -8.59 -1.81 1.64
C CYS A 109 -7.45 -2.30 0.73
N ALA A 110 -7.46 -3.60 0.48
CA ALA A 110 -6.30 -4.37 0.05
C ALA A 110 -5.92 -4.19 -1.42
N ALA A 111 -6.85 -3.89 -2.33
CA ALA A 111 -6.53 -3.88 -3.75
C ALA A 111 -5.62 -2.70 -4.13
N PRO A 112 -4.68 -2.87 -5.08
CA PRO A 112 -4.46 -4.07 -5.90
C PRO A 112 -3.65 -5.20 -5.25
N GLY A 113 -3.20 -5.06 -3.99
CA GLY A 113 -2.53 -6.14 -3.24
C GLY A 113 -1.05 -5.87 -2.91
N GLY A 114 -0.52 -4.69 -3.22
CA GLY A 114 0.88 -4.36 -2.94
C GLY A 114 1.22 -4.40 -1.45
N LYS A 115 0.34 -3.86 -0.59
CA LYS A 115 0.51 -3.93 0.87
C LYS A 115 0.10 -5.30 1.43
N THR A 116 -0.92 -5.94 0.87
CA THR A 116 -1.31 -7.30 1.24
C THR A 116 -0.18 -8.31 1.05
N THR A 117 0.52 -8.26 -0.09
CA THR A 117 1.67 -9.14 -0.34
C THR A 117 2.85 -8.84 0.59
N LEU A 118 2.98 -7.60 1.08
CA LEU A 118 3.97 -7.23 2.11
C LEU A 118 3.59 -7.88 3.45
N LEU A 119 2.32 -7.77 3.83
CA LEU A 119 1.78 -8.38 5.04
C LEU A 119 1.87 -9.91 4.98
N ALA A 120 1.62 -10.53 3.83
CA ALA A 120 1.70 -11.98 3.64
C ALA A 120 3.13 -12.51 3.85
N ASP A 121 4.13 -11.73 3.43
CA ASP A 121 5.53 -12.06 3.67
C ASP A 121 5.92 -11.87 5.16
N TYR A 122 5.41 -10.81 5.79
CA TYR A 122 5.71 -10.48 7.19
C TYR A 122 5.02 -11.42 8.18
N PHE A 123 3.76 -11.78 7.95
CA PHE A 123 2.90 -12.59 8.80
C PHE A 123 2.65 -13.99 8.20
N HIS A 124 3.73 -14.69 7.85
CA HIS A 124 3.65 -15.96 7.09
C HIS A 124 3.15 -17.17 7.91
N ASP A 125 3.19 -17.09 9.24
CA ASP A 125 2.64 -18.10 10.16
C ASP A 125 1.41 -17.51 10.86
N GLY A 126 0.27 -17.48 10.19
CA GLY A 126 -0.95 -16.83 10.68
C GLY A 126 -2.09 -16.88 9.67
N VAL A 127 -3.04 -15.96 9.80
CA VAL A 127 -4.11 -15.75 8.82
C VAL A 127 -4.15 -14.28 8.44
N LEU A 128 -4.10 -14.00 7.13
CA LEU A 128 -4.27 -12.67 6.58
C LEU A 128 -5.61 -12.60 5.83
N VAL A 129 -6.50 -11.71 6.26
CA VAL A 129 -7.71 -11.37 5.52
C VAL A 129 -7.45 -10.11 4.71
N ALA A 130 -7.62 -10.19 3.40
CA ALA A 130 -7.42 -9.09 2.46
C ALA A 130 -8.77 -8.70 1.85
N ASN A 131 -9.33 -7.58 2.29
CA ASN A 131 -10.64 -7.11 1.89
C ASN A 131 -10.56 -6.02 0.84
N GLU A 132 -11.42 -6.08 -0.17
CA GLU A 132 -11.62 -4.99 -1.12
C GLU A 132 -13.12 -4.86 -1.38
N VAL A 133 -13.70 -3.68 -1.14
CA VAL A 133 -15.16 -3.47 -1.30
C VAL A 133 -15.59 -3.37 -2.76
N ILE A 134 -14.71 -2.92 -3.66
CA ILE A 134 -15.02 -2.78 -5.09
C ILE A 134 -14.74 -4.11 -5.81
N ARG A 135 -15.80 -4.79 -6.23
CA ARG A 135 -15.74 -6.14 -6.84
C ARG A 135 -14.75 -6.26 -8.00
N SER A 136 -14.66 -5.26 -8.88
CA SER A 136 -13.71 -5.28 -10.00
C SER A 136 -12.24 -5.23 -9.55
N ARG A 137 -11.95 -4.48 -8.48
CA ARG A 137 -10.62 -4.40 -7.87
C ARG A 137 -10.29 -5.65 -7.05
N ALA A 138 -11.31 -6.29 -6.45
CA ALA A 138 -11.14 -7.56 -5.75
C ALA A 138 -10.64 -8.66 -6.70
N ALA A 139 -11.07 -8.68 -7.96
CA ALA A 139 -10.56 -9.62 -8.97
C ALA A 139 -9.05 -9.42 -9.23
N ILE A 140 -8.59 -8.16 -9.31
CA ILE A 140 -7.16 -7.83 -9.46
C ILE A 140 -6.37 -8.28 -8.23
N LEU A 141 -6.92 -8.07 -7.04
CA LEU A 141 -6.33 -8.53 -5.79
C LEU A 141 -6.16 -10.06 -5.79
N VAL A 142 -7.21 -10.82 -6.16
CA VAL A 142 -7.14 -12.30 -6.28
C VAL A 142 -6.03 -12.71 -7.23
N GLU A 143 -5.92 -12.08 -8.40
CA GLU A 143 -4.86 -12.39 -9.37
C GLU A 143 -3.47 -12.17 -8.78
N ASN A 144 -3.24 -11.02 -8.13
CA ASN A 144 -1.95 -10.69 -7.54
C ASN A 144 -1.58 -11.60 -6.36
N ILE A 145 -2.53 -11.95 -5.49
CA ILE A 145 -2.29 -12.90 -4.39
C ILE A 145 -2.02 -14.31 -4.93
N THR A 146 -2.72 -14.73 -5.99
CA THR A 146 -2.47 -16.02 -6.65
C THR A 146 -1.07 -16.07 -7.24
N LYS A 147 -0.63 -15.02 -7.93
CA LYS A 147 0.76 -14.91 -8.43
C LYS A 147 1.76 -14.90 -7.28
N TRP A 148 1.48 -14.18 -6.19
CA TRP A 148 2.37 -14.14 -5.02
C TRP A 148 2.58 -15.52 -4.40
N GLY A 149 1.51 -16.33 -4.32
CA GLY A 149 1.56 -17.72 -3.87
C GLY A 149 1.47 -17.89 -2.35
N ALA A 150 0.82 -16.97 -1.65
CA ALA A 150 0.65 -17.04 -0.20
C ALA A 150 -0.64 -17.79 0.18
N GLY A 151 -0.51 -19.02 0.68
CA GLY A 151 -1.64 -19.90 1.00
C GLY A 151 -2.44 -19.53 2.26
N HIS A 152 -1.93 -18.61 3.09
CA HIS A 152 -2.57 -18.16 4.33
C HIS A 152 -3.39 -16.87 4.16
N VAL A 153 -3.56 -16.41 2.91
CA VAL A 153 -4.30 -15.18 2.57
C VAL A 153 -5.71 -15.52 2.10
N ILE A 154 -6.71 -14.90 2.73
CA ILE A 154 -8.13 -15.01 2.38
C ILE A 154 -8.57 -13.69 1.77
N VAL A 155 -9.04 -13.72 0.52
CA VAL A 155 -9.59 -12.51 -0.13
C VAL A 155 -11.09 -12.42 0.10
N THR A 156 -11.56 -11.25 0.56
CA THR A 156 -12.98 -10.96 0.78
C THR A 156 -13.43 -9.73 -0.01
N ASN A 157 -14.74 -9.63 -0.25
CA ASN A 157 -15.37 -8.49 -0.91
C ASN A 157 -16.58 -8.01 -0.09
N ASN A 158 -16.29 -7.47 1.10
CA ASN A 158 -17.29 -7.02 2.08
C ASN A 158 -17.18 -5.52 2.35
N ASP A 159 -18.26 -4.92 2.85
CA ASP A 159 -18.22 -3.57 3.41
C ASP A 159 -17.47 -3.59 4.75
N PRO A 160 -16.72 -2.54 5.13
CA PRO A 160 -16.07 -2.47 6.44
C PRO A 160 -17.01 -2.76 7.61
N ALA A 161 -18.29 -2.37 7.52
CA ALA A 161 -19.27 -2.62 8.58
C ALA A 161 -19.55 -4.11 8.82
N ASP A 162 -19.34 -4.98 7.83
CA ASP A 162 -19.57 -6.43 7.97
C ASP A 162 -18.56 -7.07 8.94
N PHE A 163 -17.39 -6.44 9.11
CA PHE A 163 -16.36 -6.90 10.05
C PHE A 163 -16.71 -6.65 11.52
N THR A 164 -17.73 -5.85 11.83
CA THR A 164 -18.22 -5.68 13.21
C THR A 164 -18.69 -6.99 13.85
N SER A 165 -19.12 -7.96 13.02
CA SER A 165 -19.46 -9.32 13.46
C SER A 165 -18.27 -10.13 13.97
N LEU A 166 -17.04 -9.70 13.67
CA LEU A 166 -15.77 -10.28 14.10
C LEU A 166 -15.13 -9.44 15.22
N GLU A 167 -15.92 -9.10 16.23
CA GLU A 167 -15.48 -8.26 17.35
C GLU A 167 -14.21 -8.82 18.01
N ASN A 168 -13.22 -7.96 18.26
CA ASN A 168 -11.95 -8.30 18.91
C ASN A 168 -11.25 -9.53 18.28
N TYR A 169 -11.32 -9.68 16.96
CA TYR A 169 -10.80 -10.85 16.26
C TYR A 169 -9.37 -10.67 15.76
N PHE A 170 -9.03 -9.50 15.22
CA PHE A 170 -7.74 -9.22 14.60
C PHE A 170 -6.71 -8.67 15.59
N ASP A 171 -5.47 -9.13 15.47
CA ASP A 171 -4.32 -8.67 16.23
C ASP A 171 -3.69 -7.42 15.59
N VAL A 172 -3.69 -7.38 14.26
CA VAL A 172 -3.15 -6.29 13.46
C VAL A 172 -4.13 -5.93 12.35
N MET A 173 -4.35 -4.63 12.14
CA MET A 173 -5.20 -4.10 11.08
C MET A 173 -4.43 -3.04 10.31
N LEU A 174 -4.42 -3.15 8.98
CA LEU A 174 -3.97 -2.14 8.05
C LEU A 174 -5.19 -1.53 7.36
N VAL A 175 -5.27 -0.21 7.41
CA VAL A 175 -6.28 0.59 6.71
C VAL A 175 -5.54 1.59 5.81
N ASP A 176 -5.27 1.17 4.57
CA ASP A 176 -4.78 2.01 3.47
C ASP A 176 -5.99 2.62 2.74
N ALA A 177 -6.57 3.65 3.35
CA ALA A 177 -7.90 4.11 2.97
C ALA A 177 -7.87 4.90 1.65
N PRO A 178 -8.96 4.86 0.84
CA PRO A 178 -9.10 5.73 -0.32
C PRO A 178 -8.88 7.20 0.08
N CYS A 179 -7.89 7.84 -0.53
CA CYS A 179 -7.49 9.21 -0.24
C CYS A 179 -7.65 10.11 -1.47
N SER A 180 -7.34 11.39 -1.32
CA SER A 180 -7.43 12.39 -2.41
C SER A 180 -6.37 12.20 -3.51
N GLY A 181 -5.48 11.20 -3.37
CA GLY A 181 -4.54 10.81 -4.42
C GLY A 181 -3.44 11.82 -4.74
N SER A 182 -3.23 12.85 -3.91
CA SER A 182 -2.27 13.93 -4.21
C SER A 182 -0.82 13.45 -4.36
N GLY A 183 -0.46 12.32 -3.75
CA GLY A 183 0.85 11.68 -3.93
C GLY A 183 1.05 11.05 -5.32
N LEU A 184 -0.02 10.88 -6.11
CA LEU A 184 0.02 10.29 -7.44
C LEU A 184 0.29 11.30 -8.56
N PHE A 185 0.20 12.61 -8.30
CA PHE A 185 0.29 13.66 -9.33
C PHE A 185 1.56 13.62 -10.19
N ARG A 186 2.68 13.11 -9.65
CA ARG A 186 3.93 12.92 -10.40
C ARG A 186 3.89 11.75 -11.39
N LYS A 187 3.09 10.73 -11.08
CA LYS A 187 2.96 9.50 -11.87
C LYS A 187 1.78 9.55 -12.83
N ASP A 188 0.71 10.19 -12.38
CA ASP A 188 -0.53 10.39 -13.11
C ASP A 188 -0.89 11.90 -13.08
N PRO A 189 -0.47 12.66 -14.11
CA PRO A 189 -0.79 14.07 -14.20
C PRO A 189 -2.30 14.36 -14.28
N ASP A 190 -3.10 13.41 -14.78
CA ASP A 190 -4.54 13.60 -14.95
C ASP A 190 -5.28 13.58 -13.60
N ALA A 191 -4.72 12.88 -12.61
CA ALA A 191 -5.25 12.85 -11.23
C ALA A 191 -5.33 14.25 -10.59
N VAL A 192 -4.56 15.23 -11.08
CA VAL A 192 -4.65 16.63 -10.63
C VAL A 192 -6.03 17.23 -10.91
N ASN A 193 -6.67 16.83 -12.01
CA ASN A 193 -7.98 17.36 -12.43
C ASN A 193 -9.12 16.85 -11.55
N GLU A 194 -8.92 15.73 -10.85
CA GLU A 194 -9.90 15.14 -9.93
C GLU A 194 -9.75 15.69 -8.51
N TRP A 195 -8.73 16.52 -8.25
CA TRP A 195 -8.46 17.03 -6.92
C TRP A 195 -9.18 18.35 -6.66
N SER A 196 -9.84 18.44 -5.51
CA SER A 196 -10.37 19.70 -4.96
C SER A 196 -10.43 19.64 -3.43
N PRO A 197 -10.53 20.78 -2.72
CA PRO A 197 -10.76 20.80 -1.28
C PRO A 197 -12.02 20.02 -0.85
N GLU A 198 -13.08 20.08 -1.64
CA GLU A 198 -14.32 19.34 -1.42
C GLU A 198 -14.10 17.84 -1.55
N HIS A 199 -13.31 17.41 -2.55
CA HIS A 199 -12.93 16.01 -2.70
C HIS A 199 -12.08 15.52 -1.52
N VAL A 200 -11.13 16.34 -1.04
CA VAL A 200 -10.35 16.02 0.18
C VAL A 200 -11.28 15.81 1.38
N GLN A 201 -12.29 16.68 1.55
CA GLN A 201 -13.24 16.54 2.65
C GLN A 201 -14.12 15.29 2.51
N LEU A 202 -14.55 14.95 1.30
CA LEU A 202 -15.28 13.71 1.02
C LEU A 202 -14.44 12.47 1.36
N CYS A 203 -13.15 12.46 0.99
CA CYS A 203 -12.23 11.39 1.35
C CYS A 203 -12.07 11.28 2.87
N SER A 204 -11.90 12.39 3.58
CA SER A 204 -11.78 12.43 5.04
C SER A 204 -12.99 11.82 5.74
N GLN A 205 -14.21 12.19 5.33
CA GLN A 205 -15.44 11.61 5.87
C GLN A 205 -15.54 10.10 5.60
N ARG A 206 -15.15 9.67 4.40
CA ARG A 206 -15.12 8.24 4.05
C ARG A 206 -14.10 7.47 4.90
N GLN A 207 -12.92 8.02 5.10
CA GLN A 207 -11.86 7.43 5.94
C GLN A 207 -12.31 7.27 7.39
N GLN A 208 -12.96 8.29 7.95
CA GLN A 208 -13.54 8.24 9.30
C GLN A 208 -14.60 7.16 9.43
N ARG A 209 -15.49 7.01 8.44
CA ARG A 209 -16.47 5.92 8.41
C ARG A 209 -15.78 4.56 8.37
N ILE A 210 -14.87 4.34 7.41
CA ILE A 210 -14.18 3.06 7.24
C ILE A 210 -13.48 2.65 8.55
N LEU A 211 -12.79 3.59 9.19
CA LEU A 211 -12.15 3.35 10.48
C LEU A 211 -13.17 3.05 11.57
N GLY A 212 -14.23 3.85 11.71
CA GLY A 212 -15.27 3.64 12.72
C GLY A 212 -15.96 2.29 12.60
N ASP A 213 -16.24 1.85 11.37
CA ASP A 213 -16.92 0.60 11.06
C ASP A 213 -16.03 -0.62 11.36
N ALA A 214 -14.73 -0.55 11.06
CA ALA A 214 -13.83 -1.69 11.20
C ALA A 214 -13.16 -1.80 12.59
N LEU A 215 -13.04 -0.70 13.34
CA LEU A 215 -12.31 -0.67 14.61
C LEU A 215 -12.79 -1.71 15.66
N PRO A 216 -14.10 -2.00 15.80
CA PRO A 216 -14.57 -3.05 16.72
C PRO A 216 -13.99 -4.45 16.43
N ALA A 217 -13.54 -4.70 15.19
CA ALA A 217 -12.93 -5.97 14.81
C ALA A 217 -11.49 -6.12 15.32
N LEU A 218 -10.84 -5.02 15.72
CA LEU A 218 -9.49 -5.02 16.30
C LEU A 218 -9.54 -5.35 17.79
N LYS A 219 -8.67 -6.25 18.24
CA LYS A 219 -8.55 -6.59 19.67
C LYS A 219 -8.17 -5.38 20.53
N PRO A 220 -8.55 -5.36 21.82
CA PRO A 220 -7.97 -4.44 22.79
C PRO A 220 -6.45 -4.66 22.85
N GLY A 221 -5.68 -3.59 22.66
CA GLY A 221 -4.21 -3.68 22.56
C GLY A 221 -3.68 -4.15 21.20
N GLY A 222 -4.56 -4.40 20.22
CA GLY A 222 -4.19 -4.67 18.84
C GLY A 222 -3.58 -3.44 18.15
N ILE A 223 -2.92 -3.68 17.02
CA ILE A 223 -2.16 -2.65 16.30
C ILE A 223 -2.94 -2.22 15.06
N LEU A 224 -3.25 -0.92 14.98
CA LEU A 224 -3.80 -0.29 13.78
C LEU A 224 -2.70 0.48 13.04
N LEU A 225 -2.49 0.16 11.77
CA LEU A 225 -1.73 0.99 10.84
C LEU A 225 -2.70 1.71 9.91
N TYR A 226 -2.64 3.04 9.91
CA TYR A 226 -3.40 3.89 8.99
C TYR A 226 -2.41 4.54 8.01
N ALA A 227 -2.67 4.42 6.71
CA ALA A 227 -1.81 4.89 5.64
C ALA A 227 -2.60 5.63 4.55
#